data_AF-A0A662IN00-F1
#
_entry.id   AF-A0A662IN00-F1
#
_cell.length_a   1.000
_cell.length_b   1.000
_cell.length_c   1.000
_cell.angle_alpha   90.00
_cell.angle_beta   90.00
_cell.angle_gamma   90.00
#
_symmetry.space_group_name_H-M   'P 1'
#
loop_
_entity.id
_entity.type
_entity.pdbx_description
1 polymer ?
#
loop_
_entity_poly.entity_id
_entity_poly.type
_entity_poly.pdbx_seq_one_letter_code
_entity_poly.pdbx_strand_id
1 'polypeptide(L)'
;MSSKPYSIDEIIKLVRETMNSIDSVKLFYELRKKKIKFLRERSLEVVRASLALHMLGLPITTSLLSAVLGLDTQYIRVALHALGDKHVLILKRDDYGSKGYGYKWIPNPAVLGDFISSNDNRDEE
;
A
#
# COMPACT_ATOMS: atom_id res chain seq x y z
N MET A 1 3.93 26.81 -6.50
CA MET A 1 5.00 26.13 -5.73
C MET A 1 6.05 25.64 -6.72
N SER A 2 7.33 25.92 -6.48
CA SER A 2 8.42 25.50 -7.37
C SER A 2 8.53 23.96 -7.35
N SER A 3 8.17 23.29 -8.45
CA SER A 3 8.18 21.83 -8.57
C SER A 3 9.60 21.33 -8.80
N LYS A 4 10.43 21.36 -7.75
CA LYS A 4 11.70 20.63 -7.80
C LYS A 4 11.37 19.13 -7.86
N PRO A 5 11.89 18.38 -8.85
CA PRO A 5 11.67 16.94 -8.89
C PRO A 5 12.27 16.31 -7.64
N TYR A 6 11.51 15.42 -6.99
CA TYR A 6 12.02 14.61 -5.89
C TYR A 6 13.03 13.59 -6.41
N SER A 7 14.11 13.43 -5.67
CA SER A 7 15.01 12.28 -5.81
C SER A 7 14.34 11.00 -5.31
N ILE A 8 14.89 9.84 -5.69
CA ILE A 8 14.38 8.53 -5.25
C ILE A 8 14.40 8.40 -3.72
N ASP A 9 15.46 8.88 -3.08
CA ASP A 9 15.60 8.81 -1.62
C ASP A 9 14.56 9.68 -0.91
N GLU A 10 14.23 10.85 -1.47
CA GLU A 10 13.16 11.71 -0.94
C GLU A 10 11.78 11.05 -1.08
N ILE A 11 11.52 10.35 -2.19
CA ILE A 11 10.28 9.58 -2.37
C ILE A 11 10.21 8.45 -1.34
N ILE A 12 11.28 7.66 -1.17
CA ILE A 12 11.32 6.58 -0.18
C ILE A 12 11.10 7.13 1.23
N LYS A 13 11.73 8.26 1.55
CA LYS A 13 11.55 8.94 2.84
C LYS A 13 10.09 9.37 3.05
N LEU A 14 9.47 10.02 2.06
CA LEU A 14 8.07 10.44 2.12
C LEU A 14 7.11 9.26 2.33
N VAL A 15 7.35 8.14 1.65
CA VAL A 15 6.57 6.91 1.83
C VAL A 15 6.73 6.37 3.25
N ARG A 16 7.95 6.35 3.81
CA ARG A 16 8.20 5.91 5.19
C ARG A 16 7.53 6.82 6.22
N GLU A 17 7.56 8.13 6.02
CA GLU A 17 6.88 9.10 6.88
C GLU A 17 5.36 8.88 6.87
N THR A 18 4.77 8.70 5.68
CA THR A 18 3.34 8.39 5.52
C THR A 18 2.98 7.03 6.11
N MET A 19 3.87 6.03 5.96
CA MET A 19 3.71 4.73 6.60
C MET A 19 3.70 4.85 8.12
N ASN A 20 4.57 5.69 8.69
CA ASN A 20 4.70 5.90 10.12
C ASN A 20 3.50 6.62 10.74
N SER A 21 2.79 7.47 9.98
CA SER A 21 1.54 8.08 10.45
C SER A 21 0.37 7.11 10.56
N ILE A 22 0.45 5.93 9.94
CA ILE A 22 -0.57 4.88 10.07
C ILE A 22 -0.34 4.10 11.37
N ASP A 23 -1.28 4.18 12.31
CA ASP A 23 -1.25 3.44 13.56
C ASP A 23 -1.29 1.92 13.32
N SER A 24 -0.17 1.24 13.61
CA SER A 24 0.00 -0.20 13.41
C SER A 24 -0.90 -1.03 14.32
N VAL A 25 -1.10 -0.58 15.57
CA VAL A 25 -1.91 -1.28 16.57
C VAL A 25 -3.37 -1.22 16.16
N LYS A 26 -3.85 -0.03 15.79
CA LYS A 26 -5.21 0.15 15.27
C LYS A 26 -5.43 -0.71 14.01
N LEU A 27 -4.51 -0.67 13.05
CA LEU A 27 -4.58 -1.49 11.83
C LEU A 27 -4.65 -2.99 12.14
N PHE A 28 -3.80 -3.47 13.05
CA PHE A 28 -3.81 -4.87 13.48
C PHE A 28 -5.18 -5.27 14.04
N TYR A 29 -5.74 -4.47 14.95
CA TYR A 29 -7.04 -4.76 15.55
C TYR A 29 -8.17 -4.70 14.53
N GLU A 30 -8.16 -3.76 13.59
CA GLU A 30 -9.18 -3.71 12.54
C GLU A 30 -9.14 -4.93 11.62
N LEU A 31 -7.94 -5.36 11.21
CA LEU A 31 -7.77 -6.58 10.43
C LEU A 31 -8.26 -7.82 11.20
N ARG A 32 -7.99 -7.88 12.51
CA ARG A 32 -8.47 -8.96 13.39
C ARG A 32 -9.99 -8.96 13.53
N LYS A 33 -10.64 -7.80 13.70
CA LYS A 33 -12.12 -7.67 13.73
C LYS A 33 -12.76 -8.21 12.46
N LYS A 34 -12.12 -7.97 11.31
CA LYS A 34 -12.52 -8.49 10.00
C LYS A 34 -12.13 -9.97 9.78
N LYS A 35 -11.73 -10.68 10.84
CA LYS A 35 -11.37 -12.10 10.85
C LYS A 35 -10.19 -12.46 9.94
N ILE A 36 -9.34 -11.49 9.58
CA ILE A 36 -8.11 -11.75 8.83
C ILE A 36 -7.08 -12.30 9.80
N LYS A 37 -6.83 -13.62 9.70
CA LYS A 37 -5.94 -14.34 10.61
C LYS A 37 -4.49 -14.32 10.13
N PHE A 38 -3.57 -14.54 11.07
CA PHE A 38 -2.14 -14.78 10.82
C PHE A 38 -1.43 -13.64 10.08
N LEU A 39 -1.59 -12.40 10.56
CA LEU A 39 -0.73 -11.29 10.18
C LEU A 39 0.46 -11.28 11.13
N ARG A 40 1.62 -11.68 10.62
CA ARG A 40 2.89 -11.46 11.32
C ARG A 40 3.23 -9.98 11.23
N GLU A 41 4.08 -9.50 12.12
CA GLU A 41 4.54 -8.11 12.16
C GLU A 41 4.99 -7.60 10.79
N ARG A 42 5.86 -8.35 10.10
CA ARG A 42 6.30 -8.01 8.73
C ARG A 42 5.17 -7.92 7.71
N SER A 43 4.13 -8.75 7.82
CA SER A 43 2.97 -8.65 6.92
C SER A 43 2.19 -7.36 7.18
N LEU A 44 2.11 -6.93 8.44
CA LEU A 44 1.48 -5.67 8.82
C LEU A 44 2.26 -4.47 8.27
N GLU A 45 3.59 -4.51 8.28
CA GLU A 45 4.42 -3.48 7.64
C GLU A 45 4.18 -3.39 6.13
N VAL A 46 4.07 -4.53 5.44
CA VAL A 46 3.71 -4.55 4.01
C VAL A 46 2.35 -3.90 3.77
N VAL A 47 1.36 -4.13 4.63
CA VAL A 47 0.05 -3.47 4.54
C VAL A 47 0.18 -1.96 4.76
N ARG A 48 0.91 -1.51 5.80
CA ARG A 48 1.12 -0.07 6.06
C ARG A 48 1.85 0.62 4.92
N ALA A 49 2.89 0.00 4.37
CA ALA A 49 3.62 0.54 3.23
C ALA A 49 2.74 0.58 1.97
N SER A 50 1.90 -0.44 1.74
CA SER A 50 0.95 -0.45 0.62
C SER A 50 -0.10 0.65 0.75
N LEU A 51 -0.62 0.88 1.96
CA LEU A 51 -1.52 2.00 2.25
C LEU A 51 -0.84 3.35 2.01
N ALA A 52 0.39 3.53 2.51
CA ALA A 52 1.15 4.76 2.31
C ALA A 52 1.39 5.07 0.84
N LEU A 53 1.79 4.07 0.04
CA LEU A 53 1.93 4.23 -1.42
C LEU A 53 0.61 4.64 -2.05
N HIS A 54 -0.50 3.98 -1.70
CA HIS A 54 -1.82 4.31 -2.22
C HIS A 54 -2.25 5.74 -1.86
N MET A 55 -2.07 6.16 -0.61
CA MET A 55 -2.40 7.51 -0.13
C MET A 55 -1.59 8.60 -0.82
N LEU A 56 -0.39 8.27 -1.31
CA LEU A 56 0.48 9.17 -2.09
C LEU A 56 0.24 9.09 -3.60
N GLY A 57 -0.74 8.29 -4.06
CA GLY A 57 -1.00 8.08 -5.48
C GLY A 57 0.10 7.27 -6.21
N LEU A 58 0.97 6.58 -5.47
CA LEU A 58 2.07 5.80 -6.01
C LEU A 58 1.64 4.33 -6.23
N PRO A 59 2.18 3.65 -7.27
CA PRO A 59 1.82 2.28 -7.55
C PRO A 59 2.40 1.31 -6.50
N ILE A 60 1.58 0.37 -6.06
CA ILE A 60 2.03 -0.72 -5.17
C ILE A 60 2.73 -1.78 -6.02
N THR A 61 4.06 -1.74 -6.04
CA THR A 61 4.91 -2.69 -6.77
C THR A 61 5.89 -3.40 -5.84
N THR A 62 6.33 -4.59 -6.25
CA THR A 62 7.31 -5.37 -5.50
C THR A 62 8.61 -4.60 -5.26
N SER A 63 9.12 -3.90 -6.28
CA SER A 63 10.38 -3.15 -6.20
C SER A 63 10.28 -1.95 -5.28
N LEU A 64 9.18 -1.18 -5.34
CA LEU A 64 8.99 -0.03 -4.47
C LEU A 64 8.84 -0.45 -3.01
N LEU A 65 8.03 -1.47 -2.74
CA LEU A 65 7.89 -2.01 -1.39
C LEU A 65 9.21 -2.59 -0.85
N SER A 66 9.98 -3.28 -1.69
CA SER A 66 11.32 -3.78 -1.35
C SER A 66 12.27 -2.64 -0.97
N ALA A 67 12.32 -1.56 -1.76
CA ALA A 67 13.15 -0.39 -1.47
C ALA A 67 12.71 0.33 -0.18
N VAL A 68 11.40 0.49 0.03
CA VAL A 68 10.85 1.13 1.23
C VAL A 68 11.15 0.33 2.49
N LEU A 69 10.93 -0.99 2.46
CA LEU A 69 11.03 -1.86 3.64
C LEU A 69 12.43 -2.48 3.83
N GLY A 70 13.32 -2.37 2.84
CA GLY A 70 14.62 -3.05 2.87
C GLY A 70 14.50 -4.58 2.87
N LEU A 71 13.43 -5.10 2.27
CA LEU A 71 13.13 -6.54 2.24
C LEU A 71 13.37 -7.11 0.84
N ASP A 72 13.69 -8.40 0.77
CA ASP A 72 13.87 -9.11 -0.48
C ASP A 72 12.62 -9.06 -1.38
N THR A 73 12.83 -8.92 -2.69
CA THR A 73 11.74 -8.79 -3.67
C THR A 73 10.88 -10.06 -3.76
N GLN A 74 11.47 -11.25 -3.63
CA GLN A 74 10.70 -12.49 -3.63
C GLN A 74 9.84 -12.60 -2.37
N TYR A 75 10.35 -12.18 -1.21
CA TYR A 75 9.55 -12.04 0.00
C TYR A 75 8.36 -11.12 -0.20
N ILE A 76 8.57 -9.91 -0.74
CA ILE A 76 7.49 -8.94 -1.00
C ILE A 76 6.46 -9.52 -1.96
N ARG A 77 6.90 -10.18 -3.04
CA ARG A 77 6.00 -10.82 -4.00
C ARG A 77 5.09 -11.85 -3.31
N VAL A 78 5.66 -12.74 -2.49
CA VAL A 78 4.89 -13.74 -1.72
C VAL A 78 3.93 -13.06 -0.75
N ALA A 79 4.38 -12.00 -0.06
CA ALA A 79 3.55 -11.24 0.86
C ALA A 79 2.34 -10.59 0.16
N LEU A 80 2.55 -9.97 -1.01
CA LEU A 80 1.47 -9.37 -1.81
C LEU A 80 0.43 -10.41 -2.21
N HIS A 81 0.85 -11.58 -2.70
CA HIS A 81 -0.07 -12.66 -3.04
C HIS A 81 -0.84 -13.16 -1.81
N ALA A 82 -0.16 -13.40 -0.68
CA ALA A 82 -0.82 -13.86 0.54
C ALA A 82 -1.81 -12.82 1.12
N LEU A 83 -1.53 -11.53 0.94
CA LEU A 83 -2.47 -10.45 1.29
C LEU A 83 -3.64 -10.35 0.29
N GLY A 84 -3.38 -10.66 -0.98
CA GLY A 84 -4.39 -10.82 -2.03
C GLY A 84 -5.37 -11.96 -1.73
N ASP A 85 -4.87 -13.15 -1.39
CA ASP A 85 -5.67 -14.33 -1.03
C ASP A 85 -6.56 -14.08 0.20
N LYS A 86 -6.15 -13.15 1.07
CA LYS A 86 -6.90 -12.71 2.25
C LYS A 86 -7.83 -11.52 1.98
N HIS A 87 -7.93 -11.08 0.73
CA HIS A 87 -8.67 -9.88 0.31
C HIS A 87 -8.25 -8.59 1.04
N VAL A 88 -7.05 -8.51 1.59
CA VAL A 88 -6.52 -7.26 2.17
C VAL A 88 -6.11 -6.31 1.06
N LEU A 89 -5.44 -6.85 0.04
CA LEU A 89 -5.14 -6.19 -1.21
C LEU A 89 -5.97 -6.82 -2.33
N ILE A 90 -6.28 -6.05 -3.36
CA ILE A 90 -6.95 -6.52 -4.56
C ILE A 90 -6.02 -6.29 -5.74
N LEU A 91 -5.90 -7.31 -6.59
CA LEU A 91 -5.25 -7.16 -7.89
C LEU A 91 -6.30 -6.67 -8.90
N LYS A 92 -6.35 -5.37 -9.12
CA LYS A 92 -7.29 -4.75 -10.07
C LYS A 92 -6.71 -4.86 -11.48
N ARG A 93 -7.51 -5.38 -12.41
CA ARG A 93 -7.20 -5.29 -13.84
C ARG A 93 -7.36 -3.84 -14.30
N ASP A 94 -6.32 -3.29 -14.89
CA ASP A 94 -6.32 -1.98 -15.53
C ASP A 94 -6.35 -2.19 -17.05
N ASP A 95 -7.27 -1.51 -17.71
CA ASP A 95 -7.39 -1.54 -19.17
C ASP A 95 -6.60 -0.38 -19.75
N TYR A 96 -5.59 -0.68 -20.58
CA TYR A 96 -4.80 0.31 -21.29
C TYR A 96 -5.25 0.45 -22.75
N GLY A 97 -6.47 0.01 -23.07
CA GLY A 97 -7.08 0.09 -24.39
C GLY A 97 -6.33 -0.78 -25.40
N SER A 98 -5.90 -0.18 -26.52
CA SER A 98 -5.21 -0.89 -27.60
C SER A 98 -3.86 -1.50 -27.20
N LYS A 99 -3.28 -1.09 -26.06
CA LYS A 99 -2.02 -1.62 -25.52
C LYS A 99 -2.20 -2.88 -24.65
N GLY A 100 -3.44 -3.33 -24.47
CA GLY A 100 -3.79 -4.52 -23.68
C GLY A 100 -4.17 -4.19 -22.23
N TYR A 101 -4.12 -5.19 -21.37
CA TYR A 101 -4.47 -5.08 -19.95
C TYR A 101 -3.23 -5.26 -19.07
N GLY A 102 -3.21 -4.57 -17.94
CA GLY A 102 -2.27 -4.83 -16.86
C GLY A 102 -2.98 -5.06 -15.54
N TYR A 103 -2.20 -5.25 -14.49
CA TYR A 103 -2.71 -5.47 -13.15
C TYR A 103 -2.01 -4.55 -12.17
N LYS A 104 -2.77 -3.96 -11.25
CA LYS A 104 -2.24 -3.16 -10.16
C LYS A 104 -2.80 -3.61 -8.83
N TRP A 105 -1.93 -3.70 -7.83
CA TRP A 105 -2.37 -3.90 -6.46
C TRP A 105 -3.00 -2.61 -5.94
N ILE A 106 -4.15 -2.74 -5.29
CA ILE A 106 -4.81 -1.66 -4.56
C ILE A 106 -5.21 -2.16 -3.17
N PRO A 107 -5.24 -1.29 -2.13
CA PRO A 107 -5.86 -1.64 -0.86
C PRO A 107 -7.34 -1.96 -1.06
N ASN A 108 -7.86 -2.99 -0.39
CA ASN A 108 -9.28 -3.30 -0.46
C ASN A 108 -10.09 -2.30 0.37
N PRO A 109 -10.96 -1.45 -0.22
CA PRO A 109 -11.71 -0.45 0.55
C PRO A 109 -12.69 -1.07 1.55
N ALA A 110 -13.23 -2.26 1.28
CA ALA A 110 -14.11 -2.95 2.25
C ALA A 110 -13.36 -3.37 3.53
N VAL A 111 -12.05 -3.59 3.42
CA VAL A 111 -11.19 -4.02 4.54
C VAL A 111 -10.45 -2.86 5.18
N LEU A 112 -9.97 -1.92 4.37
CA LEU A 112 -9.04 -0.87 4.78
C LEU A 112 -9.62 0.54 4.63
N GLY A 113 -10.92 0.68 4.34
CA GLY A 113 -11.58 1.96 4.03
C GLY A 113 -11.37 3.04 5.08
N ASP A 114 -11.35 2.68 6.36
CA ASP A 114 -11.10 3.62 7.47
C ASP A 114 -9.71 4.29 7.40
N PHE A 115 -8.75 3.64 6.74
CA PHE A 115 -7.39 4.15 6.52
C PHE A 115 -7.22 4.86 5.18
N ILE A 116 -8.05 4.55 4.19
CA ILE A 116 -8.01 5.17 2.85
C ILE A 116 -8.73 6.53 2.88
N SER A 117 -9.92 6.57 3.48
CA SER A 117 -10.83 7.73 3.46
C SER A 117 -10.35 8.91 4.32
N SER A 118 -9.26 8.74 5.08
CA SER A 118 -8.66 9.81 5.89
C SER A 118 -7.96 10.90 5.04
N ASN A 119 -8.03 10.83 3.70
CA ASN A 119 -7.24 11.68 2.82
C ASN A 119 -7.95 12.23 1.56
N ASP A 120 -9.23 11.88 1.31
CA ASP A 120 -9.99 12.39 0.15
C ASP A 120 -10.35 13.89 0.28
N ASN A 121 -10.12 14.52 1.44
CA ASN A 121 -10.35 15.96 1.66
C ASN A 121 -9.20 16.86 1.15
N ARG A 122 -8.38 16.41 0.20
CA ARG A 122 -7.27 17.22 -0.35
C ARG A 122 -7.48 17.70 -1.79
N ASP A 123 -8.63 17.40 -2.39
CA ASP A 123 -8.98 17.84 -3.74
C ASP A 123 -10.12 18.89 -3.78
N GLU A 124 -10.49 19.45 -2.61
CA GLU A 124 -11.42 20.58 -2.49
C GLU A 124 -10.80 21.73 -1.68
N GLU A 125 -9.74 22.37 -2.22
CA GLU A 125 -9.35 23.75 -1.86
C GLU A 125 -8.55 24.43 -3.00
#